data_AF-A0A7D7MH62-F1
#
_entry.id   AF-A0A7D7MH62-F1
#
_cell.length_a   1.000
_cell.length_b   1.000
_cell.length_c   1.000
_cell.angle_alpha   90.00
_cell.angle_beta   90.00
_cell.angle_gamma   90.00
#
_symmetry.space_group_name_H-M   'P 1'
#
loop_
_entity.id
_entity.type
_entity.pdbx_description
1 polymer ?
#
loop_
_entity_poly.entity_id
_entity_poly.type
_entity_poly.pdbx_seq_one_letter_code
_entity_poly.pdbx_strand_id
1 'polypeptide(L)'
;MKRKPLVIAAAFLLVAAAVAWFFMPQENEPSAQSRIVLEHTHRTFIAPSCFEQSDPTNFLEESTLGQARELNYPPHSECTEKAFQSNQDSPAIRLLKELGLMEKTQTDW
;
A
#
# COMPACT_ATOMS: atom_id res chain seq x y z
N MET A 1 -36.70 26.77 19.36
CA MET A 1 -35.52 27.65 19.17
C MET A 1 -34.17 27.06 19.61
N LYS A 2 -34.09 25.97 20.39
CA LYS A 2 -32.81 25.38 20.87
C LYS A 2 -32.06 24.46 19.88
N ARG A 3 -32.60 24.21 18.67
CA ARG A 3 -32.00 23.29 17.69
C ARG A 3 -30.72 23.85 17.04
N LYS A 4 -30.63 25.17 16.83
CA LYS A 4 -29.47 25.81 16.19
C LYS A 4 -28.14 25.59 16.93
N PRO A 5 -28.03 25.84 18.26
CA PRO A 5 -26.77 25.59 18.97
C PRO A 5 -26.42 24.09 19.05
N LEU A 6 -27.43 23.21 19.10
CA LEU A 6 -27.22 21.75 19.08
C LEU A 6 -26.64 21.28 17.74
N VAL A 7 -27.14 21.80 16.61
CA VAL A 7 -26.63 21.49 15.27
C VAL A 7 -25.20 21.99 15.10
N ILE A 8 -24.87 23.17 15.60
CA ILE A 8 -23.51 23.71 15.57
C ILE A 8 -22.56 22.84 16.39
N ALA A 9 -22.93 22.45 17.62
CA ALA A 9 -22.12 21.58 18.45
C ALA A 9 -21.89 20.20 17.80
N ALA A 10 -22.93 19.62 17.19
CA ALA A 10 -22.82 18.36 16.46
C ALA A 10 -21.89 18.47 15.24
N ALA A 11 -21.99 19.57 14.47
CA ALA A 11 -21.10 19.82 13.34
C ALA A 11 -19.64 19.96 13.78
N PHE A 12 -19.37 20.69 14.87
CA PHE A 12 -18.03 20.80 15.44
C PHE A 12 -17.45 19.44 15.86
N LEU A 13 -18.25 18.61 16.53
CA LEU A 13 -17.83 17.26 16.91
C LEU A 13 -17.51 16.38 15.70
N LEU A 14 -18.34 16.43 14.66
CA LEU A 14 -18.08 15.69 13.41
C LEU A 14 -16.79 16.14 12.73
N VAL A 15 -16.55 17.45 12.64
CA VAL A 15 -15.31 17.98 12.08
C VAL A 15 -14.11 17.56 12.92
N ALA A 16 -14.20 17.64 14.24
CA ALA A 16 -13.12 17.22 15.13
C ALA A 16 -12.81 15.71 14.97
N ALA A 17 -13.84 14.86 14.87
CA ALA A 17 -13.67 13.44 14.63
C ALA A 17 -13.04 13.15 13.26
N ALA A 18 -13.46 13.86 12.21
CA ALA A 18 -12.89 13.70 10.87
C ALA A 18 -11.41 14.13 10.83
N VAL A 19 -11.05 15.23 11.50
CA VAL A 19 -9.66 15.67 11.63
C VAL A 19 -8.86 14.62 12.39
N ALA A 20 -9.34 14.12 13.53
CA ALA A 20 -8.66 13.08 14.28
C ALA A 20 -8.42 11.81 13.43
N TRP A 21 -9.44 11.37 12.70
CA TRP A 21 -9.34 10.21 11.80
C TRP A 21 -8.32 10.43 10.67
N PHE A 22 -8.27 11.63 10.09
CA PHE A 22 -7.36 11.97 9.00
C PHE A 22 -5.87 11.87 9.39
N PHE A 23 -5.55 12.07 10.67
CA PHE A 23 -4.19 11.98 11.20
C PHE A 23 -3.89 10.65 11.92
N MET A 24 -4.88 9.77 12.08
CA MET A 24 -4.70 8.48 12.76
C MET A 24 -3.97 7.48 11.84
N PRO A 25 -2.95 6.75 12.33
CA PRO A 25 -2.30 5.67 11.58
C PRO A 25 -3.30 4.60 11.16
N GLN A 26 -3.17 4.08 9.94
CA GLN A 26 -4.02 3.00 9.41
C GLN A 26 -3.15 1.91 8.82
N GLU A 27 -3.53 0.65 9.05
CA GLU A 27 -2.87 -0.49 8.40
C GLU A 27 -3.20 -0.45 6.91
N ASN A 28 -2.18 -0.15 6.10
CA ASN A 28 -2.29 -0.14 4.64
C ASN A 28 -1.59 -1.39 4.09
N GLU A 29 -2.33 -2.18 3.33
CA GLU A 29 -1.81 -3.35 2.65
C GLU A 29 -1.62 -3.09 1.15
N PRO A 30 -0.66 -3.79 0.51
CA PRO A 30 -0.54 -3.72 -0.94
C PRO A 30 -1.78 -4.23 -1.64
N SER A 31 -2.15 -3.52 -2.70
CA SER A 31 -3.29 -3.87 -3.55
C SER A 31 -3.10 -5.25 -4.18
N ALA A 32 -4.17 -6.05 -4.23
CA ALA A 32 -4.16 -7.30 -4.98
C ALA A 32 -3.89 -7.09 -6.48
N GLN A 33 -4.15 -5.89 -7.00
CA GLN A 33 -3.91 -5.52 -8.40
C GLN A 33 -2.51 -4.94 -8.65
N SER A 34 -1.65 -4.86 -7.63
CA SER A 34 -0.28 -4.38 -7.81
C SER A 34 0.48 -5.28 -8.77
N ARG A 35 1.16 -4.66 -9.73
CA ARG A 35 1.92 -5.33 -10.77
C ARG A 35 3.13 -6.05 -10.16
N ILE A 36 3.32 -7.31 -10.55
CA ILE A 36 4.48 -8.12 -10.18
C ILE A 36 4.97 -8.92 -11.38
N VAL A 37 6.15 -9.54 -11.23
CA VAL A 37 6.63 -10.58 -12.15
C VAL A 37 6.63 -11.91 -11.41
N LEU A 38 5.89 -12.90 -11.91
CA LEU A 38 5.98 -14.28 -11.43
C LEU A 38 7.23 -14.93 -12.01
N GLU A 39 7.97 -15.65 -11.18
CA GLU A 39 9.11 -16.48 -11.54
C GLU A 39 8.72 -17.94 -11.23
N HIS A 40 8.52 -18.74 -12.28
CA HIS A 40 7.91 -20.06 -12.15
C HIS A 40 8.92 -21.18 -11.85
N THR A 41 10.23 -20.97 -12.03
CA THR A 41 11.25 -21.99 -11.73
C THR A 41 11.36 -22.23 -10.23
N HIS A 42 11.43 -21.15 -9.46
CA HIS A 42 11.47 -21.13 -8.00
C HIS A 42 10.08 -20.94 -7.36
N ARG A 43 9.06 -20.66 -8.18
CA ARG A 43 7.68 -20.42 -7.75
C ARG A 43 7.57 -19.25 -6.79
N THR A 44 8.13 -18.12 -7.20
CA THR A 44 8.21 -16.88 -6.41
C THR A 44 7.67 -15.71 -7.22
N PHE A 45 7.47 -14.56 -6.58
CA PHE A 45 7.19 -13.32 -7.31
C PHE A 45 8.25 -12.26 -7.02
N ILE A 46 8.40 -11.32 -7.94
CA ILE A 46 9.41 -10.27 -7.93
C ILE A 46 8.71 -8.92 -8.06
N ALA A 47 9.08 -7.97 -7.20
CA ALA A 47 8.66 -6.58 -7.34
C ALA A 47 9.35 -5.95 -8.56
N PRO A 48 8.63 -5.18 -9.41
CA PRO A 48 9.23 -4.55 -10.58
C PRO A 48 10.49 -3.73 -10.26
N SER A 49 10.49 -2.97 -9.17
CA SER A 49 11.65 -2.21 -8.70
C SER A 49 12.88 -3.07 -8.34
N CYS A 50 12.66 -4.34 -8.00
CA CYS A 50 13.68 -5.29 -7.56
C CYS A 50 14.18 -6.23 -8.68
N PHE A 51 13.66 -6.13 -9.90
CA PHE A 51 13.91 -7.11 -10.97
C PHE A 51 15.40 -7.27 -11.31
N GLU A 52 16.11 -6.17 -11.55
CA GLU A 52 17.53 -6.18 -11.95
C GLU A 52 18.46 -6.83 -10.91
N GLN A 53 18.11 -6.74 -9.63
CA GLN A 53 18.90 -7.31 -8.53
C GLN A 53 18.42 -8.71 -8.10
N SER A 54 17.39 -9.25 -8.75
CA SER A 54 16.78 -10.53 -8.39
C SER A 54 17.37 -11.74 -9.12
N ASP A 55 18.22 -11.54 -10.13
CA ASP A 55 18.81 -12.60 -10.97
C ASP A 55 17.78 -13.69 -11.39
N PRO A 56 16.67 -13.29 -12.05
CA PRO A 56 15.57 -14.19 -12.33
C PRO A 56 15.91 -15.17 -13.46
N THR A 57 15.21 -16.30 -13.51
CA THR A 57 15.30 -17.22 -14.65
C THR A 57 14.52 -16.69 -15.86
N ASN A 58 14.53 -17.43 -16.97
CA ASN A 58 13.76 -17.09 -18.17
C ASN A 58 12.31 -17.59 -18.15
N PHE A 59 11.83 -18.19 -17.05
CA PHE A 59 10.44 -18.65 -16.94
C PHE A 59 9.60 -17.63 -16.15
N LEU A 60 9.26 -16.52 -16.82
CA LEU A 60 8.66 -15.33 -16.23
C LEU A 60 7.27 -15.03 -16.81
N GLU A 61 6.40 -14.46 -15.98
CA GLU A 61 5.07 -13.97 -16.37
C GLU A 61 4.76 -12.64 -15.67
N GLU A 62 4.27 -11.64 -16.40
CA GLU A 62 3.72 -10.42 -15.76
C GLU A 62 2.33 -10.72 -15.20
N SER A 63 2.12 -10.40 -13.92
CA SER A 63 0.86 -10.71 -13.25
C SER A 63 0.57 -9.73 -12.11
N THR A 64 -0.33 -10.12 -11.20
CA THR A 64 -0.73 -9.32 -10.04
C THR A 64 -0.34 -9.98 -8.73
N LEU A 65 -0.17 -9.17 -7.67
CA LEU A 65 0.11 -9.68 -6.34
C LEU A 65 -1.00 -10.63 -5.83
N GLY A 66 -2.25 -10.39 -6.23
CA GLY A 66 -3.38 -11.28 -5.96
C GLY A 66 -3.15 -12.67 -6.55
N GLN A 67 -2.72 -12.75 -7.82
CA GLN A 67 -2.40 -14.02 -8.46
C GLN A 67 -1.25 -14.75 -7.77
N ALA A 68 -0.20 -14.03 -7.36
CA ALA A 68 0.91 -14.62 -6.61
C ALA A 68 0.44 -15.24 -5.28
N ARG A 69 -0.46 -14.56 -4.55
CA ARG A 69 -1.06 -15.06 -3.30
C ARG A 69 -1.92 -16.31 -3.56
N GLU A 70 -2.74 -16.32 -4.61
CA GLU A 70 -3.53 -17.50 -4.99
C GLU A 70 -2.67 -18.71 -5.32
N LEU A 71 -1.53 -18.49 -5.99
CA LEU A 71 -0.55 -19.52 -6.30
C LEU A 71 0.36 -19.91 -5.12
N ASN A 72 0.26 -19.20 -3.99
CA ASN A 72 1.14 -19.32 -2.82
C ASN A 72 2.64 -19.11 -3.17
N TYR A 73 2.92 -18.18 -4.08
CA TYR A 73 4.29 -17.83 -4.44
C TYR A 73 4.82 -16.82 -3.41
N PRO A 74 5.90 -17.12 -2.67
CA PRO A 74 6.50 -16.17 -1.76
C PRO A 74 7.34 -15.12 -2.53
N PRO A 75 7.76 -14.03 -1.85
CA PRO A 75 8.71 -13.07 -2.42
C PRO A 75 10.01 -13.76 -2.84
N HIS A 76 10.56 -13.38 -3.98
CA HIS A 76 11.81 -13.93 -4.51
C HIS A 76 13.05 -13.50 -3.71
N SER A 77 12.99 -12.32 -3.08
CA SER A 77 14.11 -11.73 -2.36
C SER A 77 13.65 -10.81 -1.24
N GLU A 78 14.56 -10.46 -0.33
CA GLU A 78 14.31 -9.45 0.71
C GLU A 78 13.89 -8.09 0.14
N CYS A 79 14.36 -7.75 -1.06
CA CYS A 79 13.93 -6.52 -1.75
C CYS A 79 12.44 -6.59 -2.07
N THR A 80 11.98 -7.71 -2.65
CA THR A 80 10.58 -7.89 -3.00
C THR A 80 9.70 -7.94 -1.75
N GLU A 81 10.17 -8.57 -0.68
CA GLU A 81 9.46 -8.59 0.60
C GLU A 81 9.28 -7.18 1.16
N LYS A 82 10.34 -6.35 1.16
CA LYS A 82 10.28 -4.96 1.61
C LYS A 82 9.37 -4.09 0.72
N ALA A 83 9.44 -4.28 -0.59
CA ALA A 83 8.63 -3.56 -1.58
C ALA A 83 7.12 -3.83 -1.43
N PHE A 84 6.73 -4.96 -0.84
CA PHE A 84 5.33 -5.32 -0.58
C PHE A 84 4.99 -5.41 0.91
N GLN A 85 5.81 -4.80 1.77
CA GLN A 85 5.54 -4.76 3.20
C GLN A 85 4.45 -3.73 3.52
N SER A 86 3.45 -4.11 4.33
CA SER A 86 2.42 -3.18 4.81
C SER A 86 3.02 -2.01 5.58
N ASN A 87 2.30 -0.88 5.60
CA ASN A 87 2.71 0.32 6.33
C ASN A 87 1.58 0.87 7.20
N GLN A 88 1.91 1.84 8.05
CA GLN A 88 0.97 2.48 8.98
C GLN A 88 0.74 3.97 8.67
N ASP A 89 0.87 4.37 7.39
CA ASP A 89 0.68 5.76 7.01
C ASP A 89 -0.76 6.21 7.28
N SER A 90 -0.92 7.40 7.88
CA SER A 90 -2.22 8.04 7.98
C SER A 90 -2.66 8.63 6.63
N PRO A 91 -3.96 8.91 6.43
CA PRO A 91 -4.44 9.58 5.23
C PRO A 91 -3.70 10.89 4.90
N ALA A 92 -3.32 11.66 5.92
CA ALA A 92 -2.51 12.86 5.77
C ALA A 92 -1.12 12.57 5.15
N ILE A 93 -0.41 11.56 5.68
CA ILE A 93 0.92 11.17 5.19
C ILE A 93 0.84 10.66 3.75
N ARG A 94 -0.17 9.83 3.44
CA ARG A 94 -0.40 9.33 2.07
C ARG A 94 -0.60 10.47 1.07
N LEU A 95 -1.40 11.48 1.44
CA LEU A 95 -1.59 12.66 0.60
C LEU A 95 -0.27 13.41 0.34
N LEU A 96 0.56 13.61 1.38
CA LEU A 96 1.86 14.27 1.22
C LEU A 96 2.80 13.49 0.29
N LYS A 97 2.81 12.16 0.41
CA LYS A 97 3.58 11.26 -0.48
C LYS A 97 3.09 11.33 -1.93
N GLU A 98 1.78 11.36 -2.16
CA GLU A 98 1.20 11.50 -3.51
C GLU A 98 1.48 12.88 -4.14
N LEU A 99 1.53 13.94 -3.33
CA LEU A 99 1.90 15.28 -3.78
C LEU A 99 3.42 15.46 -3.97
N GLY A 100 4.24 14.44 -3.67
CA GLY A 100 5.70 14.52 -3.74
C GLY A 100 6.33 15.43 -2.68
N LEU A 101 5.58 15.78 -1.64
CA LEU A 101 6.06 16.57 -0.49
C LEU A 101 6.79 15.70 0.54
N MET A 102 6.71 14.38 0.39
CA MET A 102 7.40 13.38 1.19
C MET A 102 7.80 12.18 0.30
N GLU A 103 8.89 11.52 0.63
CA GLU A 103 9.40 10.37 -0.13
C GLU A 103 8.44 9.16 -0.03
N LYS A 104 8.20 8.51 -1.18
CA LYS A 104 7.45 7.26 -1.23
C LYS A 104 8.36 6.12 -0.79
N THR A 105 8.00 5.51 0.34
CA THR A 105 8.68 4.33 0.86
C THR A 105 8.34 3.05 0.09
N GLN A 106 7.18 3.04 -0.58
CA GLN A 106 6.70 1.93 -1.40
C GLN A 106 6.33 2.49 -2.77
N THR A 107 6.99 2.00 -3.83
CA THR A 107 6.82 2.50 -5.20
C THR A 107 6.08 1.52 -6.10
N ASP A 108 5.96 0.26 -5.67
CA ASP A 108 5.35 -0.83 -6.45
C ASP A 108 3.84 -0.98 -6.18
N TRP A 109 3.28 -0.21 -5.24
CA TRP A 109 1.86 -0.21 -4.88
C TRP A 109 1.40 1.07 -4.17
#